data_AF-A0A5A7WLL1-F1
#
_entry.id   AF-A0A5A7WLL1-F1
#
_cell.length_a   1.000
_cell.length_b   1.000
_cell.length_c   1.000
_cell.angle_alpha   90.00
_cell.angle_beta   90.00
_cell.angle_gamma   90.00
#
_symmetry.space_group_name_H-M   'P 1'
#
loop_
_entity.id
_entity.type
_entity.pdbx_description
1 polymer ?
#
loop_
_entity_poly.entity_id
_entity_poly.type
_entity_poly.pdbx_seq_one_letter_code
_entity_poly.pdbx_strand_id
1 'polypeptide(L)'
;MPEPLLLQKLLNAPVAAAIVESGFDQVGGYVTAASEVVALRTPSDLLAAYGIDASPEFADVVRFVQPRLATFSAPSGEARPWQTFPNGFLLGDSLARVWTMERTRYPFGAEYWRIRSDGEQKCLSHYAGTARGWVGARQWRPPSPIVGTMARWRGAEFFADVQTETVLLTMIGDSAPAGFEQVRPGAWSSTVGLPECEIFERVFTAALDGVPVRLLRRTGPQAEVLLLSDDPAAAERLQARLMEPGVYEAIVDARRLENVQGVENQLAPPNG
;
A
#
# COMPACT_ATOMS: atom_id res chain seq x y z
N MET A 1 8.71 6.06 -23.03
CA MET A 1 7.64 6.11 -22.02
C MET A 1 8.05 7.12 -20.96
N PRO A 2 7.13 7.92 -20.39
CA PRO A 2 7.47 8.81 -19.29
C PRO A 2 8.04 8.01 -18.12
N GLU A 3 8.98 8.62 -17.40
CA GLU A 3 9.59 8.01 -16.21
C GLU A 3 8.50 7.71 -15.16
N PRO A 4 8.55 6.56 -14.47
CA PRO A 4 7.54 6.23 -13.48
C PRO A 4 7.52 7.28 -12.36
N LEU A 5 6.34 7.77 -12.00
CA LEU A 5 6.21 8.74 -10.92
C LEU A 5 6.68 8.11 -9.60
N LEU A 6 7.68 8.71 -8.95
CA LEU A 6 8.11 8.33 -7.62
C LEU A 6 7.23 9.03 -6.58
N LEU A 7 6.52 8.25 -5.77
CA LEU A 7 5.65 8.71 -4.70
C LEU A 7 6.39 8.68 -3.36
N GLN A 8 5.94 9.53 -2.42
CA GLN A 8 6.30 9.52 -1.02
C GLN A 8 5.05 9.44 -0.14
N LYS A 9 5.06 8.52 0.83
CA LYS A 9 4.04 8.37 1.87
C LYS A 9 4.66 8.70 3.22
N LEU A 10 4.11 9.68 3.93
CA LEU A 10 4.41 9.87 5.36
C LEU A 10 3.83 8.69 6.15
N LEU A 11 4.64 8.06 7.00
CA LEU A 11 4.20 6.99 7.89
C LEU A 11 3.89 7.55 9.27
N ASN A 12 2.85 7.02 9.91
CA ASN A 12 2.70 7.15 11.35
C ASN A 12 3.40 6.00 12.08
N ALA A 13 3.57 6.15 13.40
CA ALA A 13 4.29 5.17 14.21
C ALA A 13 3.72 3.74 14.12
N PRO A 14 2.39 3.50 14.16
CA PRO A 14 1.84 2.16 13.99
C PRO A 14 2.20 1.49 12.66
N VAL A 15 2.11 2.19 11.53
CA VAL A 15 2.43 1.60 10.21
C VAL A 15 3.94 1.35 10.08
N ALA A 16 4.77 2.30 10.52
CA ALA A 16 6.23 2.12 10.54
C ALA A 16 6.65 0.91 11.39
N ALA A 17 6.05 0.75 12.58
CA ALA A 17 6.26 -0.42 13.41
C ALA A 17 5.77 -1.72 12.73
N ALA A 18 4.61 -1.70 12.09
CA ALA A 18 4.07 -2.88 11.40
C ALA A 18 4.97 -3.35 10.25
N ILE A 19 5.59 -2.44 9.49
CA ILE A 19 6.58 -2.78 8.46
C ILE A 19 7.76 -3.54 9.07
N VAL A 20 8.35 -3.03 10.14
CA VAL A 20 9.55 -3.61 10.77
C VAL A 20 9.24 -4.91 11.52
N GLU A 21 8.14 -4.94 12.26
CA GLU A 21 7.83 -6.04 13.18
C GLU A 21 7.12 -7.20 12.47
N SER A 22 6.21 -6.89 11.55
CA SER A 22 5.33 -7.89 10.92
C SER A 22 5.53 -8.04 9.41
N GLY A 23 6.40 -7.22 8.80
CA GLY A 23 6.58 -7.22 7.35
C GLY A 23 5.35 -6.72 6.61
N PHE A 24 4.62 -5.74 7.18
CA PHE A 24 3.41 -5.18 6.58
C PHE A 24 3.67 -4.68 5.16
N ASP A 25 2.94 -5.24 4.20
CA ASP A 25 3.24 -5.14 2.76
C ASP A 25 2.27 -4.23 1.99
N GLN A 26 1.37 -3.53 2.67
CA GLN A 26 0.32 -2.75 2.00
C GLN A 26 0.49 -1.24 2.19
N VAL A 27 0.05 -0.47 1.20
CA VAL A 27 0.13 0.98 1.15
C VAL A 27 -1.15 1.59 0.59
N GLY A 28 -1.52 2.76 1.09
CA GLY A 28 -2.68 3.54 0.63
C GLY A 28 -2.71 4.89 1.34
N GLY A 29 -3.82 5.61 1.19
CA GLY A 29 -4.04 6.91 1.83
C GLY A 29 -3.30 8.04 1.10
N TYR A 30 -2.99 9.12 1.83
CA TYR A 30 -2.38 10.31 1.23
C TYR A 30 -0.94 10.08 0.78
N VAL A 31 -0.67 10.36 -0.50
CA VAL A 31 0.67 10.27 -1.11
C VAL A 31 0.96 11.55 -1.89
N THR A 32 2.24 11.89 -2.01
CA THR A 32 2.72 13.04 -2.81
C THR A 32 3.81 12.60 -3.77
N ALA A 33 4.12 13.42 -4.78
CA ALA A 33 5.31 13.18 -5.60
C ALA A 33 6.56 13.44 -4.74
N ALA A 34 7.52 12.50 -4.74
CA ALA A 34 8.74 12.63 -3.94
C ALA A 34 9.59 13.84 -4.35
N SER A 35 9.58 14.19 -5.64
CA SER A 35 10.28 15.37 -6.18
C SER A 35 9.70 16.70 -5.69
N GLU A 36 8.40 16.77 -5.43
CA GLU A 36 7.72 18.00 -5.00
C GLU A 36 7.94 18.30 -3.50
N VAL A 37 8.37 17.29 -2.71
CA VAL A 37 8.62 17.41 -1.26
C VAL A 37 10.10 17.34 -0.89
N VAL A 38 11.01 17.41 -1.88
CA VAL A 38 12.46 17.30 -1.66
C VAL A 38 13.02 18.40 -0.74
N ALA A 39 12.37 19.55 -0.69
CA ALA A 39 12.74 20.68 0.18
C ALA A 39 12.33 20.48 1.65
N LEU A 40 11.40 19.56 1.95
CA LEU A 40 10.96 19.25 3.31
C LEU A 40 11.96 18.31 3.98
N ARG A 41 13.09 18.89 4.40
CA ARG A 41 14.28 18.11 4.79
C ARG A 41 14.28 17.69 6.25
N THR A 42 13.49 18.32 7.11
CA THR A 42 13.42 17.98 8.53
C THR A 42 12.06 17.36 8.89
N PRO A 43 11.96 16.61 10.01
CA PRO A 43 10.68 16.12 10.52
C PRO A 43 9.67 17.23 10.76
N SER A 44 10.13 18.38 11.29
CA SER A 44 9.25 19.52 11.57
C SER A 44 8.67 20.10 10.28
N ASP A 45 9.50 20.32 9.25
CA ASP A 45 9.03 20.85 7.96
C ASP A 45 8.04 19.89 7.29
N LEU A 46 8.37 18.60 7.32
CA LEU A 46 7.52 17.57 6.74
C LEU A 46 6.17 17.46 7.47
N LEU A 47 6.17 17.39 8.80
CA LEU A 47 4.95 17.25 9.57
C LEU A 47 4.07 18.50 9.50
N ALA A 48 4.66 19.69 9.52
CA ALA A 48 3.93 20.94 9.34
C ALA A 48 3.21 21.01 7.98
N ALA A 49 3.83 20.52 6.90
CA ALA A 49 3.20 20.43 5.59
C ALA A 49 1.97 19.48 5.56
N TYR A 50 1.92 18.51 6.48
CA TYR A 50 0.77 17.62 6.69
C TYR A 50 -0.21 18.16 7.77
N GLY A 51 0.00 19.37 8.28
CA GLY A 51 -0.82 19.98 9.33
C GLY A 51 -0.66 19.33 10.71
N ILE A 52 0.46 18.64 10.94
CA ILE A 52 0.78 18.00 12.21
C ILE A 52 1.73 18.92 12.98
N ASP A 53 1.22 19.53 14.04
CA ASP A 53 2.03 20.34 14.96
C ASP A 53 2.80 19.42 15.94
N ALA A 54 3.97 18.96 15.50
CA ALA A 54 4.87 18.14 16.29
C ALA A 54 6.34 18.33 15.84
N SER A 55 7.27 18.12 16.78
CA SER A 55 8.71 18.21 16.51
C SER A 55 9.47 16.98 17.03
N PRO A 56 9.23 15.78 16.48
CA PRO A 56 9.96 14.58 16.87
C PRO A 56 11.41 14.60 16.35
N GLU A 57 12.27 13.74 16.93
CA GLU A 57 13.66 13.57 16.47
C GLU A 57 13.74 13.05 15.03
N PHE A 58 12.72 12.32 14.57
CA PHE A 58 12.65 11.78 13.23
C PHE A 58 11.22 11.68 12.69
N ALA A 59 11.10 11.64 11.37
CA ALA A 59 9.90 11.25 10.64
C ALA A 59 10.22 10.10 9.69
N ASP A 60 9.28 9.18 9.55
CA ASP A 60 9.42 7.97 8.72
C ASP A 60 8.58 8.12 7.45
N VAL A 61 9.16 7.79 6.30
CA VAL A 61 8.47 7.85 5.00
C VAL A 61 8.77 6.61 4.18
N VAL A 62 7.86 6.24 3.27
CA VAL A 62 8.16 5.25 2.22
C VAL A 62 8.15 5.93 0.86
N ARG A 63 9.18 5.67 0.07
CA ARG A 63 9.30 6.12 -1.32
C ARG A 63 9.14 4.93 -2.26
N PHE A 64 8.31 5.06 -3.28
CA PHE A 64 7.98 3.94 -4.15
C PHE A 64 7.48 4.42 -5.51
N VAL A 65 7.79 3.66 -6.55
CA VAL A 65 7.23 3.91 -7.88
C VAL A 65 5.71 3.74 -7.84
N GLN A 66 4.96 4.59 -8.52
CA GLN A 66 3.51 4.46 -8.64
C GLN A 66 3.09 3.04 -9.06
N PRO A 67 2.29 2.33 -8.24
CA PRO A 67 1.77 1.02 -8.62
C PRO A 67 0.84 1.14 -9.85
N ARG A 68 1.05 0.29 -10.86
CA ARG A 68 0.39 0.42 -12.17
C ARG A 68 -1.14 0.27 -12.15
N LEU A 69 -1.67 -0.41 -11.15
CA LEU A 69 -3.11 -0.67 -10.97
C LEU A 69 -3.72 0.07 -9.78
N ALA A 70 -2.95 0.93 -9.09
CA ALA A 70 -3.49 1.74 -8.02
C ALA A 70 -4.38 2.85 -8.60
N THR A 71 -5.57 3.02 -8.02
CA THR A 71 -6.46 4.15 -8.27
C THR A 71 -6.05 5.34 -7.41
N PHE A 72 -6.06 6.52 -8.03
CA PHE A 72 -5.77 7.80 -7.37
C PHE A 72 -6.98 8.71 -7.49
N SER A 73 -7.33 9.38 -6.40
CA SER A 73 -8.38 10.41 -6.37
C SER A 73 -7.88 11.67 -5.68
N ALA A 74 -8.54 12.79 -5.99
CA ALA A 74 -8.33 14.01 -5.21
C ALA A 74 -8.80 13.76 -3.75
N PRO A 75 -8.11 14.30 -2.74
CA PRO A 75 -8.59 14.27 -1.37
C PRO A 75 -9.99 14.88 -1.24
N SER A 76 -10.79 14.34 -0.32
CA SER A 76 -12.13 14.87 -0.05
C SER A 76 -12.08 16.32 0.44
N GLY A 77 -13.02 17.14 -0.03
CA GLY A 77 -13.23 18.51 0.43
C GLY A 77 -14.14 18.62 1.66
N GLU A 78 -14.67 17.50 2.17
CA GLU A 78 -15.55 17.51 3.33
C GLU A 78 -14.80 17.89 4.61
N ALA A 79 -15.47 18.66 5.47
CA ALA A 79 -14.94 18.97 6.79
C ALA A 79 -14.84 17.69 7.63
N ARG A 80 -13.66 17.49 8.26
CA ARG A 80 -13.37 16.34 9.11
C ARG A 80 -12.66 16.77 10.39
N PRO A 81 -12.68 15.94 11.46
CA PRO A 81 -11.95 16.21 12.70
C PRO A 81 -10.42 16.17 12.58
N TRP A 82 -9.89 15.65 11.46
CA TRP A 82 -8.45 15.63 11.14
C TRP A 82 -8.15 16.52 9.95
N GLN A 83 -6.86 16.81 9.76
CA GLN A 83 -6.38 17.54 8.60
C GLN A 83 -6.71 16.81 7.29
N THR A 84 -7.41 17.50 6.40
CA THR A 84 -7.66 17.09 5.01
C THR A 84 -6.92 17.99 4.03
N PHE A 85 -7.00 17.70 2.73
CA PHE A 85 -6.30 18.47 1.69
C PHE A 85 -7.29 18.89 0.59
N PRO A 86 -8.29 19.73 0.91
CA PRO A 86 -9.41 20.04 0.01
C PRO A 86 -8.97 20.67 -1.32
N ASN A 87 -7.82 21.35 -1.31
CA ASN A 87 -7.23 21.97 -2.50
C ASN A 87 -6.33 21.01 -3.30
N GLY A 88 -6.09 19.79 -2.81
CA GLY A 88 -5.21 18.80 -3.45
C GLY A 88 -3.71 19.06 -3.27
N PHE A 89 -3.32 19.89 -2.29
CA PHE A 89 -1.93 20.24 -2.00
C PHE A 89 -1.63 20.13 -0.50
N LEU A 90 -0.36 19.91 -0.17
CA LEU A 90 0.13 20.07 1.20
C LEU A 90 -0.02 21.52 1.68
N LEU A 91 0.09 21.71 3.00
CA LEU A 91 -0.01 23.02 3.64
C LEU A 91 1.32 23.78 3.61
N GLY A 92 1.25 25.06 3.95
CA GLY A 92 2.40 25.96 4.00
C GLY A 92 2.90 26.34 2.61
N ASP A 93 4.21 26.54 2.48
CA ASP A 93 4.84 26.90 1.20
C ASP A 93 5.03 25.69 0.27
N SER A 94 4.66 24.49 0.71
CA SER A 94 4.72 23.28 -0.11
C SER A 94 3.53 23.20 -1.05
N LEU A 95 3.72 23.53 -2.32
CA LEU A 95 2.75 23.27 -3.38
C LEU A 95 2.80 21.82 -3.91
N ALA A 96 3.20 20.87 -3.06
CA ALA A 96 3.25 19.46 -3.43
C ALA A 96 1.83 18.90 -3.52
N ARG A 97 1.52 18.23 -4.63
CA ARG A 97 0.23 17.62 -4.87
C ARG A 97 0.03 16.42 -3.96
N VAL A 98 -1.19 16.31 -3.44
CA VAL A 98 -1.65 15.21 -2.60
C VAL A 98 -2.72 14.44 -3.34
N TRP A 99 -2.57 13.13 -3.39
CA TRP A 99 -3.59 12.20 -3.86
C TRP A 99 -3.98 11.25 -2.74
N THR A 100 -5.25 10.84 -2.74
CA THR A 100 -5.66 9.64 -2.00
C THR A 100 -5.41 8.44 -2.92
N MET A 101 -4.54 7.54 -2.50
CA MET A 101 -4.26 6.29 -3.21
C MET A 101 -5.04 5.14 -2.56
N GLU A 102 -5.73 4.35 -3.37
CA GLU A 102 -6.38 3.13 -2.87
C GLU A 102 -5.36 2.13 -2.32
N ARG A 103 -5.83 1.27 -1.41
CA ARG A 103 -5.00 0.23 -0.80
C ARG A 103 -4.48 -0.74 -1.87
N THR A 104 -3.17 -0.95 -1.92
CA THR A 104 -2.53 -2.00 -2.72
C THR A 104 -1.26 -2.49 -2.00
N ARG A 105 -0.52 -3.43 -2.59
CA ARG A 105 0.77 -3.88 -2.07
C ARG A 105 1.88 -2.90 -2.47
N TYR A 106 2.88 -2.71 -1.61
CA TYR A 106 4.09 -2.01 -2.00
C TYR A 106 4.71 -2.65 -3.24
N PRO A 107 5.15 -1.85 -4.23
CA PRO A 107 5.84 -2.38 -5.39
C PRO A 107 7.27 -2.80 -5.02
N PHE A 108 7.84 -3.71 -5.79
CA PHE A 108 9.25 -4.05 -5.69
C PHE A 108 10.14 -2.81 -5.73
N GLY A 109 11.10 -2.75 -4.81
CA GLY A 109 12.03 -1.63 -4.70
C GLY A 109 11.48 -0.43 -3.92
N ALA A 110 10.29 -0.51 -3.32
CA ALA A 110 9.85 0.49 -2.36
C ALA A 110 10.87 0.61 -1.21
N GLU A 111 11.17 1.81 -0.77
CA GLU A 111 12.22 2.09 0.21
C GLU A 111 11.62 2.78 1.44
N TYR A 112 11.95 2.26 2.62
CA TYR A 112 11.59 2.87 3.89
C TYR A 112 12.75 3.75 4.37
N TRP A 113 12.49 5.05 4.48
CA TRP A 113 13.43 6.09 4.88
C TRP A 113 13.06 6.69 6.23
N ARG A 114 14.11 7.02 7.00
CA ARG A 114 14.01 7.87 8.18
C ARG A 114 14.71 9.20 7.95
N ILE A 115 14.00 10.28 8.22
CA ILE A 115 14.47 11.66 8.13
C ILE A 115 14.71 12.16 9.56
N ARG A 116 15.90 12.67 9.86
CA ARG A 116 16.29 13.19 11.18
C ARG A 116 16.23 14.71 11.26
N SER A 117 16.22 15.25 12.48
CA SER A 117 16.16 16.68 12.75
C SER A 117 17.28 17.52 12.12
N ASP A 118 18.45 16.94 11.85
CA ASP A 118 19.57 17.57 11.15
C ASP A 118 19.47 17.52 9.62
N GLY A 119 18.41 16.89 9.09
CA GLY A 119 18.19 16.68 7.68
C GLY A 119 18.89 15.46 7.08
N GLU A 120 19.54 14.62 7.90
CA GLU A 120 20.02 13.31 7.46
C GLU A 120 18.83 12.44 7.05
N GLN A 121 18.96 11.75 5.92
CA GLN A 121 17.99 10.76 5.46
C GLN A 121 18.67 9.41 5.27
N LYS A 122 18.16 8.39 5.97
CA LYS A 122 18.71 7.04 5.93
C LYS A 122 17.67 6.04 5.45
N CYS A 123 17.99 5.29 4.40
CA CYS A 123 17.20 4.13 4.00
C CYS A 123 17.41 3.01 5.03
N LEU A 124 16.34 2.61 5.70
CA LEU A 124 16.34 1.58 6.74
C LEU A 124 15.99 0.20 6.20
N SER A 125 15.20 0.13 5.13
CA SER A 125 14.74 -1.12 4.51
C SER A 125 14.29 -0.87 3.08
N HIS A 126 14.23 -1.94 2.28
CA HIS A 126 13.57 -1.93 0.98
C HIS A 126 12.71 -3.19 0.81
N TYR A 127 11.65 -3.07 0.01
CA TYR A 127 10.73 -4.15 -0.29
C TYR A 127 11.27 -5.00 -1.45
N ALA A 128 11.73 -6.21 -1.15
CA ALA A 128 12.40 -7.11 -2.09
C ALA A 128 11.42 -8.02 -2.87
N GLY A 129 10.19 -7.55 -3.04
CA GLY A 129 9.11 -8.26 -3.72
C GLY A 129 8.37 -9.25 -2.83
N THR A 130 7.27 -9.76 -3.35
CA THR A 130 6.27 -10.53 -2.60
C THR A 130 6.83 -11.79 -1.92
N ALA A 131 7.74 -12.51 -2.58
CA ALA A 131 8.36 -13.71 -2.00
C ALA A 131 9.31 -13.42 -0.81
N ARG A 132 9.85 -12.20 -0.72
CA ARG A 132 10.87 -11.82 0.27
C ARG A 132 10.34 -10.88 1.35
N GLY A 133 9.47 -9.94 0.98
CA GLY A 133 8.99 -8.87 1.83
C GLY A 133 10.02 -7.77 2.06
N TRP A 134 9.86 -7.02 3.15
CA TRP A 134 10.80 -5.99 3.59
C TRP A 134 12.10 -6.58 4.12
N VAL A 135 13.23 -6.12 3.61
CA VAL A 135 14.56 -6.56 4.07
C VAL A 135 14.81 -6.08 5.50
N GLY A 136 15.14 -7.01 6.39
CA GLY A 136 15.39 -6.70 7.80
C GLY A 136 14.14 -6.63 8.68
N ALA A 137 12.93 -6.85 8.13
CA ALA A 137 11.75 -7.05 8.95
C ALA A 137 11.87 -8.34 9.78
N ARG A 138 11.35 -8.32 11.02
CA ARG A 138 11.43 -9.47 11.95
C ARG A 138 10.61 -10.65 11.47
N GLN A 139 9.53 -10.39 10.74
CA GLN A 139 8.65 -11.40 10.19
C GLN A 139 8.42 -11.11 8.70
N TRP A 140 8.24 -12.19 7.95
CA TRP A 140 7.69 -12.11 6.61
C TRP A 140 6.20 -12.45 6.68
N ARG A 141 5.37 -11.58 6.09
CA ARG A 141 3.94 -11.80 5.97
C ARG A 141 3.66 -12.50 4.64
N PRO A 142 3.14 -13.75 4.64
CA PRO A 142 2.73 -14.38 3.41
C PRO A 142 1.65 -13.54 2.70
N PRO A 143 1.75 -13.36 1.37
CA PRO A 143 0.83 -12.53 0.63
C PRO A 143 -0.59 -13.09 0.64
N SER A 144 -1.56 -12.20 0.50
CA SER A 144 -2.97 -12.55 0.27
C SER A 144 -3.34 -12.20 -1.17
N PRO A 145 -4.14 -13.04 -1.87
CA PRO A 145 -4.64 -12.71 -3.21
C PRO A 145 -5.75 -11.64 -3.18
N ILE A 146 -6.08 -11.11 -2.00
CA ILE A 146 -7.11 -10.09 -1.77
C ILE A 146 -6.59 -8.66 -2.03
N VAL A 147 -5.28 -8.42 -1.85
CA VAL A 147 -4.67 -7.10 -2.03
C VAL A 147 -3.36 -7.21 -2.81
N GLY A 148 -3.20 -6.35 -3.82
CA GLY A 148 -1.99 -6.24 -4.62
C GLY A 148 -2.05 -6.99 -5.95
N THR A 149 -1.06 -6.70 -6.78
CA THR A 149 -0.97 -7.18 -8.16
C THR A 149 -0.77 -8.69 -8.25
N MET A 150 -1.45 -9.26 -9.24
CA MET A 150 -1.36 -10.65 -9.67
C MET A 150 -1.07 -10.72 -11.17
N ALA A 151 -0.61 -11.88 -11.61
CA ALA A 151 -0.38 -12.17 -13.02
C ALA A 151 -0.90 -13.56 -13.38
N ARG A 152 -1.49 -13.71 -14.57
CA ARG A 152 -1.63 -15.02 -15.23
C ARG A 152 -0.43 -15.22 -16.14
N TRP A 153 0.26 -16.35 -15.95
CA TRP A 153 1.35 -16.80 -16.81
C TRP A 153 1.20 -18.30 -17.05
N ARG A 154 1.22 -18.72 -18.33
CA ARG A 154 1.05 -20.12 -18.74
C ARG A 154 -0.19 -20.81 -18.12
N GLY A 155 -1.30 -20.08 -18.00
CA GLY A 155 -2.57 -20.60 -17.48
C GLY A 155 -2.67 -20.76 -15.96
N ALA A 156 -1.65 -20.32 -15.20
CA ALA A 156 -1.67 -20.30 -13.74
C ALA A 156 -1.58 -18.87 -13.21
N GLU A 157 -2.07 -18.65 -11.99
CA GLU A 157 -2.06 -17.35 -11.32
C GLU A 157 -0.96 -17.26 -10.27
N PHE A 158 -0.27 -16.11 -10.26
CA PHE A 158 0.85 -15.82 -9.38
C PHE A 158 0.66 -14.45 -8.75
N PHE A 159 1.23 -14.25 -7.56
CA PHE A 159 1.48 -12.90 -7.08
C PHE A 159 2.53 -12.25 -7.97
N ALA A 160 2.40 -10.95 -8.23
CA ALA A 160 3.24 -10.28 -9.19
C ALA A 160 3.77 -8.95 -8.64
N ASP A 161 5.07 -8.73 -8.83
CA ASP A 161 5.67 -7.41 -8.74
C ASP A 161 6.08 -6.97 -10.15
N VAL A 162 5.38 -5.96 -10.69
CA VAL A 162 5.55 -5.51 -12.07
C VAL A 162 6.65 -4.45 -12.15
N GLN A 163 7.67 -4.71 -12.97
CA GLN A 163 8.75 -3.78 -13.27
C GLN A 163 8.57 -3.22 -14.69
N THR A 164 9.56 -2.51 -15.23
CA THR A 164 9.45 -1.87 -16.56
C THR A 164 9.16 -2.88 -17.66
N GLU A 165 10.00 -3.92 -17.76
CA GLU A 165 9.97 -4.93 -18.84
C GLU A 165 9.70 -6.36 -18.33
N THR A 166 9.75 -6.56 -17.02
CA THR A 166 9.71 -7.86 -16.37
C THR A 166 8.65 -7.91 -15.28
N VAL A 167 8.23 -9.12 -14.94
CA VAL A 167 7.33 -9.41 -13.83
C VAL A 167 8.01 -10.43 -12.93
N LEU A 168 8.19 -10.07 -11.66
CA LEU A 168 8.62 -11.02 -10.64
C LEU A 168 7.39 -11.78 -10.15
N LEU A 169 7.27 -13.04 -10.57
CA LEU A 169 6.21 -13.94 -10.14
C LEU A 169 6.58 -14.53 -8.78
N THR A 170 5.57 -14.69 -7.92
CA THR A 170 5.68 -15.37 -6.63
C THR A 170 4.58 -16.41 -6.49
N MET A 171 4.95 -17.62 -6.07
CA MET A 171 4.04 -18.72 -5.74
C MET A 171 4.26 -19.16 -4.29
N ILE A 172 3.17 -19.46 -3.58
CA ILE A 172 3.21 -20.07 -2.25
C ILE A 172 2.77 -21.52 -2.36
N GLY A 173 3.59 -22.45 -1.86
CA GLY A 173 3.31 -23.89 -1.92
C GLY A 173 4.55 -24.76 -1.71
N ASP A 174 4.33 -26.07 -1.59
CA ASP A 174 5.39 -27.04 -1.32
C ASP A 174 6.32 -27.30 -2.52
N SER A 175 5.83 -27.04 -3.75
CA SER A 175 6.57 -27.14 -5.00
C SER A 175 6.17 -26.03 -5.95
N ALA A 176 6.99 -25.80 -6.98
CA ALA A 176 6.75 -24.80 -8.01
C ALA A 176 7.05 -25.32 -9.42
N PRO A 177 6.53 -24.65 -10.47
CA PRO A 177 6.86 -24.97 -11.86
C PRO A 177 8.36 -24.88 -12.16
N ALA A 178 8.79 -25.54 -13.24
CA ALA A 178 10.17 -25.43 -13.71
C ALA A 178 10.57 -23.97 -13.98
N GLY A 179 11.77 -23.58 -13.54
CA GLY A 179 12.29 -22.21 -13.66
C GLY A 179 11.93 -21.30 -12.48
N PHE A 180 11.19 -21.78 -11.48
CA PHE A 180 11.05 -21.11 -10.19
C PHE A 180 12.16 -21.53 -9.24
N GLU A 181 12.68 -20.57 -8.49
CA GLU A 181 13.66 -20.78 -7.44
C GLU A 181 13.01 -20.61 -6.08
N GLN A 182 13.35 -21.48 -5.13
CA GLN A 182 12.87 -21.34 -3.76
C GLN A 182 13.61 -20.19 -3.09
N VAL A 183 12.85 -19.17 -2.68
CA VAL A 183 13.39 -17.99 -2.01
C VAL A 183 13.34 -18.13 -0.49
N ARG A 184 12.37 -18.89 -0.01
CA ARG A 184 12.16 -19.26 1.40
C ARG A 184 11.31 -20.54 1.46
N PRO A 185 11.26 -21.24 2.62
CA PRO A 185 10.38 -22.39 2.78
C PRO A 185 8.95 -22.04 2.37
N GLY A 186 8.42 -22.79 1.41
CA GLY A 186 7.06 -22.60 0.89
C GLY A 186 6.83 -21.37 0.00
N ALA A 187 7.85 -20.58 -0.36
CA ALA A 187 7.70 -19.49 -1.33
C ALA A 187 8.77 -19.53 -2.43
N TRP A 188 8.29 -19.40 -3.65
CA TRP A 188 9.05 -19.58 -4.87
C TRP A 188 8.90 -18.35 -5.75
N SER A 189 9.93 -18.04 -6.53
CA SER A 189 9.90 -16.89 -7.42
C SER A 189 10.55 -17.19 -8.77
N SER A 190 10.07 -16.49 -9.80
CA SER A 190 10.65 -16.52 -11.14
C SER A 190 10.44 -15.15 -11.79
N THR A 191 11.34 -14.77 -12.70
CA THR A 191 11.22 -13.53 -13.46
C THR A 191 10.88 -13.87 -14.90
N VAL A 192 9.83 -13.24 -15.43
CA VAL A 192 9.36 -13.45 -16.81
C VAL A 192 9.17 -12.11 -17.51
N GLY A 193 9.03 -12.10 -18.84
CA GLY A 193 8.73 -10.90 -19.60
C GLY A 193 7.33 -10.38 -19.29
N LEU A 194 7.18 -9.06 -19.16
CA LEU A 194 5.87 -8.41 -19.01
C LEU A 194 4.88 -8.77 -20.13
N PRO A 195 5.29 -8.86 -21.42
CA PRO A 195 4.38 -9.26 -22.50
C PRO A 195 3.87 -10.70 -22.42
N GLU A 196 4.48 -11.55 -21.59
CA GLU A 196 4.06 -12.95 -21.40
C GLU A 196 2.95 -13.09 -20.35
N CYS A 197 2.56 -12.00 -19.69
CA CYS A 197 1.67 -12.02 -18.54
C CYS A 197 0.39 -11.21 -18.79
N GLU A 198 -0.74 -11.71 -18.31
CA GLU A 198 -1.92 -10.87 -18.06
C GLU A 198 -1.84 -10.33 -16.64
N ILE A 199 -1.68 -9.02 -16.49
CA ILE A 199 -1.53 -8.36 -15.18
C ILE A 199 -2.88 -7.83 -14.70
N PHE A 200 -3.21 -8.09 -13.44
CA PHE A 200 -4.46 -7.64 -12.84
C PHE A 200 -4.36 -7.46 -11.32
N GLU A 201 -5.32 -6.77 -10.71
CA GLU A 201 -5.53 -6.72 -9.27
C GLU A 201 -7.01 -7.01 -8.99
N ARG A 202 -7.29 -7.72 -7.88
CA ARG A 202 -8.65 -8.00 -7.44
C ARG A 202 -9.02 -7.08 -6.28
N VAL A 203 -10.17 -6.44 -6.40
CA VAL A 203 -10.75 -5.63 -5.33
C VAL A 203 -12.00 -6.33 -4.85
N PHE A 204 -11.96 -6.79 -3.60
CA PHE A 204 -13.10 -7.40 -2.94
C PHE A 204 -13.78 -6.40 -2.00
N THR A 205 -15.06 -6.14 -2.24
CA THR A 205 -15.89 -5.26 -1.41
C THR A 205 -17.03 -6.05 -0.78
N ALA A 206 -17.56 -5.52 0.31
CA ALA A 206 -18.70 -6.06 1.03
C ALA A 206 -19.42 -4.94 1.80
N ALA A 207 -20.52 -5.29 2.47
CA ALA A 207 -21.13 -4.47 3.51
C ALA A 207 -20.94 -5.12 4.89
N LEU A 208 -20.68 -4.30 5.90
CA LEU A 208 -20.61 -4.68 7.31
C LEU A 208 -21.58 -3.80 8.10
N ASP A 209 -22.69 -4.37 8.55
CA ASP A 209 -23.80 -3.66 9.21
C ASP A 209 -24.18 -2.36 8.47
N GLY A 210 -24.36 -2.48 7.14
CA GLY A 210 -24.72 -1.38 6.24
C GLY A 210 -23.58 -0.44 5.82
N VAL A 211 -22.36 -0.61 6.33
CA VAL A 211 -21.20 0.22 5.94
C VAL A 211 -20.40 -0.48 4.85
N PRO A 212 -20.08 0.21 3.73
CA PRO A 212 -19.25 -0.38 2.69
C PRO A 212 -17.82 -0.60 3.20
N VAL A 213 -17.27 -1.78 2.94
CA VAL A 213 -15.92 -2.17 3.33
C VAL A 213 -15.18 -2.83 2.17
N ARG A 214 -13.85 -2.71 2.16
CA ARG A 214 -12.95 -3.49 1.31
C ARG A 214 -12.31 -4.59 2.16
N LEU A 215 -12.30 -5.81 1.67
CA LEU A 215 -11.57 -6.90 2.31
C LEU A 215 -10.08 -6.70 2.08
N LEU A 216 -9.29 -6.86 3.13
CA LEU A 216 -7.82 -6.76 3.09
C LEU A 216 -7.15 -8.12 3.25
N ARG A 217 -7.73 -8.98 4.09
CA ARG A 217 -7.25 -10.33 4.33
C ARG A 217 -8.38 -11.19 4.87
N ARG A 218 -8.27 -12.51 4.65
CA ARG A 218 -9.09 -13.52 5.35
C ARG A 218 -8.17 -14.55 5.98
N THR A 219 -8.39 -14.86 7.26
CA THR A 219 -7.65 -15.88 8.01
C THR A 219 -8.65 -16.72 8.80
N GLY A 220 -8.95 -17.92 8.28
CA GLY A 220 -10.00 -18.77 8.83
C GLY A 220 -11.36 -18.06 8.86
N PRO A 221 -12.02 -17.96 10.03
CA PRO A 221 -13.31 -17.28 10.18
C PRO A 221 -13.18 -15.75 10.25
N GLN A 222 -11.97 -15.21 10.39
CA GLN A 222 -11.76 -13.76 10.51
C GLN A 222 -11.47 -13.10 9.16
N ALA A 223 -11.93 -11.87 9.01
CA ALA A 223 -11.59 -10.97 7.91
C ALA A 223 -11.02 -9.66 8.47
N GLU A 224 -9.90 -9.22 7.90
CA GLU A 224 -9.41 -7.85 8.04
C GLU A 224 -10.09 -7.01 6.96
N VAL A 225 -10.70 -5.89 7.34
CA VAL A 225 -11.43 -5.01 6.44
C VAL A 225 -11.03 -3.55 6.61
N LEU A 226 -11.02 -2.81 5.51
CA LEU A 226 -10.91 -1.36 5.43
C LEU A 226 -12.31 -0.78 5.25
N LEU A 227 -12.71 0.20 6.07
CA LEU A 227 -13.94 0.93 5.82
C LEU A 227 -13.75 1.82 4.58
N LEU A 228 -14.74 1.79 3.68
CA LEU A 228 -14.83 2.70 2.52
C LEU A 228 -15.56 4.01 2.86
N SER A 229 -15.81 4.22 4.15
CA SER A 229 -16.30 5.46 4.72
C SER A 229 -15.27 5.98 5.71
N ASP A 230 -15.06 7.28 5.70
CA ASP A 230 -14.26 8.01 6.67
C ASP A 230 -15.14 8.68 7.75
N ASP A 231 -16.38 8.22 7.96
CA ASP A 231 -17.26 8.71 9.03
C ASP A 231 -16.83 8.13 10.40
N PRO A 232 -16.43 8.96 11.39
CA PRO A 232 -16.06 8.50 12.72
C PRO A 232 -17.18 7.75 13.45
N ALA A 233 -18.44 8.13 13.25
CA ALA A 233 -19.57 7.48 13.92
C ALA A 233 -19.80 6.07 13.38
N ALA A 234 -19.61 5.87 12.07
CA ALA A 234 -19.61 4.55 11.46
C ALA A 234 -18.46 3.68 11.99
N ALA A 235 -17.25 4.26 12.08
CA ALA A 235 -16.09 3.56 12.62
C ALA A 235 -16.28 3.13 14.08
N GLU A 236 -16.80 4.02 14.94
CA GLU A 236 -17.07 3.73 16.35
C GLU A 236 -18.09 2.59 16.52
N ARG A 237 -19.21 2.65 15.79
CA ARG A 237 -20.24 1.60 15.80
C ARG A 237 -19.69 0.22 15.40
N LEU A 238 -18.76 0.18 14.46
CA LEU A 238 -18.12 -1.06 13.99
C LEU A 238 -16.90 -1.46 14.81
N GLN A 239 -16.53 -0.67 15.83
CA GLN A 239 -15.30 -0.84 16.62
C GLN A 239 -14.04 -0.86 15.72
N ALA A 240 -14.08 -0.12 14.62
CA ALA A 240 -12.96 0.02 13.72
C ALA A 240 -11.88 0.91 14.34
N ARG A 241 -10.62 0.52 14.16
CA ARG A 241 -9.46 1.27 14.64
C ARG A 241 -9.08 2.33 13.62
N LEU A 242 -8.84 3.55 14.10
CA LEU A 242 -8.18 4.59 13.29
C LEU A 242 -6.72 4.16 13.05
N MET A 243 -6.40 3.90 11.78
CA MET A 243 -5.07 3.52 11.35
C MET A 243 -4.25 4.73 10.94
N GLU A 244 -4.86 5.65 10.20
CA GLU A 244 -4.31 6.94 9.76
C GLU A 244 -5.47 7.94 9.67
N PRO A 245 -5.25 9.26 9.58
CA PRO A 245 -6.33 10.22 9.37
C PRO A 245 -7.30 9.80 8.25
N GLY A 246 -8.56 9.54 8.60
CA GLY A 246 -9.62 9.08 7.68
C GLY A 246 -9.53 7.61 7.22
N VAL A 247 -8.59 6.82 7.74
CA VAL A 247 -8.42 5.40 7.40
C VAL A 247 -8.77 4.55 8.60
N TYR A 248 -9.84 3.75 8.47
CA TYR A 248 -10.33 2.88 9.53
C TYR A 248 -10.29 1.42 9.12
N GLU A 249 -9.73 0.57 9.98
CA GLU A 249 -9.65 -0.88 9.74
C GLU A 249 -10.27 -1.66 10.91
N ALA A 250 -10.87 -2.81 10.61
CA ALA A 250 -11.48 -3.69 11.61
C ALA A 250 -11.13 -5.16 11.33
N ILE A 251 -11.10 -5.97 12.40
CA ILE A 251 -11.06 -7.42 12.32
C ILE A 251 -12.44 -7.94 12.72
N VAL A 252 -13.10 -8.64 11.81
CA VAL A 252 -14.49 -9.12 12.00
C VAL A 252 -14.64 -10.60 11.68
N ASP A 253 -15.72 -11.20 12.16
CA ASP A 253 -16.15 -12.51 11.66
C ASP A 253 -16.61 -12.36 10.21
N ALA A 254 -16.01 -13.13 9.29
CA ALA A 254 -16.29 -13.07 7.87
C ALA A 254 -17.76 -13.39 7.53
N ARG A 255 -18.50 -14.08 8.42
CA ARG A 255 -19.93 -14.37 8.25
C ARG A 255 -20.82 -13.13 8.41
N ARG A 256 -20.30 -12.05 8.99
CA ARG A 256 -21.00 -10.74 9.07
C ARG A 256 -20.91 -9.94 7.78
N LEU A 257 -20.07 -10.35 6.83
CA LEU A 257 -19.90 -9.65 5.57
C LEU A 257 -21.04 -10.02 4.61
N GLU A 258 -21.80 -9.02 4.22
CA GLU A 258 -22.91 -9.14 3.28
C GLU A 258 -22.47 -8.66 1.89
N ASN A 259 -23.15 -9.16 0.85
CA ASN A 259 -22.97 -8.70 -0.53
C ASN A 259 -21.49 -8.68 -0.98
N VAL A 260 -20.74 -9.73 -0.64
CA VAL A 260 -19.33 -9.85 -1.03
C VAL A 260 -19.24 -9.90 -2.56
N GLN A 261 -18.51 -8.94 -3.14
CA GLN A 261 -18.28 -8.80 -4.58
C GLN A 261 -16.79 -8.72 -4.86
N GLY A 262 -16.38 -9.20 -6.04
CA GLY A 262 -15.01 -9.10 -6.52
C GLY A 262 -14.98 -8.50 -7.91
N VAL A 263 -14.16 -7.47 -8.09
CA VAL A 263 -13.88 -6.85 -9.39
C VAL A 263 -12.42 -7.11 -9.74
N GLU A 264 -12.17 -7.52 -10.98
CA GLU A 264 -10.83 -7.67 -11.52
C GLU A 264 -10.48 -6.47 -12.40
N ASN A 265 -9.47 -5.70 -11.98
CA ASN A 265 -8.94 -4.57 -12.72
C ASN A 265 -7.72 -5.05 -13.50
N GLN A 266 -7.81 -5.09 -14.82
CA GLN A 266 -6.71 -5.52 -15.68
C GLN A 266 -5.84 -4.35 -16.09
N LEU A 267 -4.53 -4.57 -16.16
CA LEU A 267 -3.61 -3.61 -16.74
C LEU A 267 -3.86 -3.63 -18.25
N ALA A 268 -4.47 -2.56 -18.76
CA ALA A 268 -4.64 -2.41 -20.20
C ALA A 268 -3.26 -2.53 -20.88
N PRO A 269 -3.18 -3.20 -22.05
CA PRO A 269 -1.93 -3.18 -22.82
C PRO A 269 -1.54 -1.72 -23.06
N PRO A 270 -0.24 -1.37 -22.97
CA PRO A 270 0.19 -0.02 -23.30
C PRO A 270 -0.31 0.28 -24.71
N ASN A 271 -1.12 1.33 -24.86
CA ASN A 271 -1.58 1.78 -26.17
C ASN A 271 -0.35 1.90 -27.08
N GLY A 272 -0.35 1.17 -28.19
CA GLY A 272 0.73 1.17 -29.19
C GLY A 272 0.91 2.53 -29.85
#